data_AF-A0A358IHJ1-F1
#
_entry.id   AF-A0A358IHJ1-F1
#
_cell.length_a   1.000
_cell.length_b   1.000
_cell.length_c   1.000
_cell.angle_alpha   90.00
_cell.angle_beta   90.00
_cell.angle_gamma   90.00
#
_symmetry.space_group_name_H-M   'P 1'
#
loop_
_entity.id
_entity.type
_entity.pdbx_description
1 polymer ?
#
loop_
_entity_poly.entity_id
_entity_poly.type
_entity_poly.pdbx_seq_one_letter_code
_entity_poly.pdbx_strand_id
1 'polypeptide(L)'
;MSSLAEFLFPEPSRRNVRSILIWWEKRRLPYNISLAAAGLASIAWIGLVEFLIPGEPRFVLFPWQPIVVFGIGANLCYTFGSLLESITFKIWGYGLLPIGPGLYRMGLTFSLGLALLPGLIVTISLPIRFLLSVAGILM
;
A
#
# COMPACT_ATOMS: atom_id res chain seq x y z
N MET A 1 17.53 -18.00 2.19
CA MET A 1 16.15 -17.46 2.04
C MET A 1 16.09 -16.67 0.75
N SER A 2 14.94 -16.61 0.06
CA SER A 2 14.80 -15.76 -1.12
C SER A 2 14.70 -14.28 -0.72
N SER A 3 15.07 -13.36 -1.61
CA SER A 3 14.97 -11.91 -1.39
C SER A 3 13.55 -11.45 -1.03
N LEU A 4 12.54 -12.13 -1.59
CA LEU A 4 11.13 -11.88 -1.30
C LEU A 4 10.74 -12.33 0.11
N ALA A 5 11.27 -13.46 0.58
CA ALA A 5 11.04 -13.92 1.94
C ALA A 5 11.68 -12.97 2.97
N GLU A 6 12.86 -12.43 2.70
CA GLU A 6 13.51 -11.43 3.57
C GLU A 6 12.75 -10.10 3.59
N PHE A 7 12.19 -9.69 2.45
CA PHE A 7 11.36 -8.50 2.36
C PHE A 7 10.04 -8.64 3.14
N LEU A 8 9.34 -9.77 2.98
CA LEU A 8 8.05 -10.01 3.65
C LEU A 8 8.21 -10.39 5.13
N PHE A 9 9.23 -11.16 5.47
CA PHE A 9 9.49 -11.68 6.82
C PHE A 9 10.90 -11.29 7.28
N PRO A 10 11.17 -9.99 7.47
CA PRO A 10 12.50 -9.53 7.83
C PRO A 10 12.87 -9.95 9.25
N GLU A 11 14.15 -10.28 9.43
CA GLU A 11 14.70 -10.49 10.77
C GLU A 11 14.63 -9.20 11.60
N PRO A 12 14.36 -9.31 12.91
CA PRO A 12 14.34 -8.16 13.81
C PRO A 12 15.66 -7.38 13.84
N SER A 13 15.60 -6.08 14.14
CA SER A 13 16.81 -5.30 14.37
C SER A 13 17.55 -5.75 15.64
N ARG A 14 18.83 -5.36 15.75
CA ARG A 14 19.51 -5.36 17.05
C ARG A 14 18.72 -4.51 18.05
N ARG A 15 18.86 -4.78 19.34
CA ARG A 15 18.07 -4.14 20.40
C ARG A 15 18.69 -2.84 20.90
N ASN A 16 18.69 -1.83 20.04
CA ASN A 16 18.95 -0.44 20.41
C ASN A 16 18.19 0.51 19.47
N VAL A 17 17.80 1.69 19.97
CA VAL A 17 16.97 2.67 19.24
C VAL A 17 17.57 3.02 17.88
N ARG A 18 18.88 3.27 17.82
CA ARG A 18 19.56 3.62 16.56
C ARG A 18 19.42 2.52 15.51
N SER A 19 19.59 1.27 15.91
CA SER A 19 19.45 0.12 15.01
C SER A 19 18.01 -0.16 14.61
N ILE A 20 17.04 0.13 15.48
CA ILE A 20 15.61 0.11 15.14
C ILE A 20 15.35 1.14 14.04
N LEU A 21 15.76 2.40 14.24
CA LEU A 21 15.59 3.46 13.24
C LEU A 21 16.25 3.11 11.90
N ILE A 22 17.50 2.64 11.92
CA ILE A 22 18.21 2.21 10.69
C ILE A 22 17.47 1.05 10.01
N TRP A 23 16.91 0.12 10.78
CA TRP A 23 16.19 -1.03 10.25
C TRP A 23 14.91 -0.60 9.52
N TRP A 24 14.17 0.38 10.05
CA TRP A 24 13.01 0.97 9.40
C TRP A 24 13.43 1.77 8.16
N GLU A 25 14.43 2.65 8.26
CA GLU A 25 14.85 3.45 7.11
C GLU A 25 15.33 2.62 5.92
N LYS A 26 16.03 1.51 6.16
CA LYS A 26 16.43 0.57 5.08
C LYS A 26 15.26 -0.03 4.33
N ARG A 27 14.08 -0.14 4.96
CA ARG A 27 12.87 -0.76 4.38
C ARG A 27 11.90 0.26 3.80
N ARG A 28 12.09 1.55 4.08
CA ARG A 28 11.25 2.64 3.57
C ARG A 28 11.23 2.66 2.03
N LEU A 29 12.38 2.47 1.39
CA LEU A 29 12.47 2.46 -0.07
C LEU A 29 11.72 1.24 -0.68
N PRO A 30 12.01 -0.03 -0.30
CA PRO A 30 11.24 -1.18 -0.74
C PRO A 30 9.72 -1.07 -0.49
N TYR A 31 9.33 -0.50 0.66
CA TYR A 31 7.93 -0.21 0.98
C TYR A 31 7.30 0.76 -0.03
N ASN A 32 7.92 1.92 -0.26
CA ASN A 32 7.41 2.92 -1.20
C ASN A 32 7.38 2.40 -2.64
N ILE A 33 8.38 1.62 -3.07
CA ILE A 33 8.38 0.97 -4.39
C ILE A 33 7.17 0.03 -4.53
N SER A 34 6.88 -0.74 -3.48
CA SER A 34 5.75 -1.68 -3.48
C SER A 34 4.41 -0.95 -3.57
N LEU A 35 4.25 0.17 -2.85
CA LEU A 35 3.05 1.01 -2.95
C LEU A 35 2.91 1.67 -4.31
N ALA A 36 4.01 2.19 -4.87
CA ALA A 36 4.01 2.78 -6.20
C ALA A 36 3.64 1.75 -7.27
N ALA A 37 4.21 0.54 -7.21
CA ALA A 37 3.88 -0.54 -8.12
C ALA A 37 2.40 -0.96 -8.02
N ALA A 38 1.86 -1.10 -6.80
CA ALA A 38 0.46 -1.43 -6.58
C ALA A 38 -0.49 -0.34 -7.09
N GLY A 39 -0.17 0.94 -6.82
CA GLY A 39 -0.96 2.08 -7.31
C GLY A 39 -0.93 2.16 -8.84
N LEU A 40 0.23 1.99 -9.47
CA LEU A 40 0.36 1.94 -10.93
C LEU A 40 -0.41 0.78 -11.54
N ALA A 41 -0.37 -0.41 -10.92
CA ALA A 41 -1.16 -1.55 -11.35
C ALA A 41 -2.67 -1.27 -11.27
N SER A 42 -3.12 -0.61 -10.20
CA SER A 42 -4.52 -0.20 -10.05
C SER A 42 -4.92 0.80 -11.14
N ILE A 43 -4.09 1.80 -11.44
CA ILE A 43 -4.37 2.79 -12.50
C ILE A 43 -4.42 2.12 -13.87
N ALA A 44 -3.45 1.26 -14.17
CA ALA A 44 -3.39 0.52 -15.44
C ALA A 44 -4.61 -0.38 -15.62
N TRP A 45 -5.05 -1.07 -14.55
CA TRP A 45 -6.24 -1.91 -14.58
C TRP A 45 -7.52 -1.11 -14.85
N ILE A 46 -7.69 0.03 -14.15
CA ILE A 46 -8.83 0.91 -14.38
C ILE A 46 -8.83 1.42 -15.83
N GLY A 47 -7.68 1.88 -16.34
CA GLY A 47 -7.56 2.34 -17.72
C GLY A 47 -7.89 1.25 -18.75
N LEU A 48 -7.49 0.00 -18.49
CA LEU A 48 -7.84 -1.14 -19.34
C LEU A 48 -9.35 -1.42 -19.34
N VAL A 49 -9.99 -1.39 -18.17
CA VAL A 49 -11.44 -1.59 -18.02
C VAL A 49 -12.23 -0.51 -18.76
N GLU A 50 -11.87 0.76 -18.56
CA GLU A 50 -12.54 1.89 -19.22
C GLU A 50 -12.37 1.83 -20.75
N PHE A 51 -11.25 1.30 -21.24
CA PHE A 51 -11.05 1.10 -22.69
C PHE A 51 -11.96 0.02 -23.28
N LEU A 52 -12.28 -1.02 -22.51
CA LEU A 52 -13.06 -2.17 -22.98
C LEU A 52 -14.59 -1.95 -22.91
N ILE A 53 -15.08 -1.02 -22.09
CA ILE A 53 -16.51 -0.74 -21.94
C ILE A 53 -16.94 0.37 -22.93
N PRO A 54 -17.86 0.11 -23.87
CA PRO A 54 -18.36 1.13 -24.79
C PRO A 54 -19.24 2.17 -24.08
N GLY A 55 -19.03 3.46 -24.36
CA GLY A 55 -19.93 4.57 -23.96
C GLY A 55 -19.35 5.58 -22.96
N GLU A 56 -18.33 5.22 -22.20
CA GLU A 56 -17.75 6.10 -21.17
C GLU A 56 -16.64 7.02 -21.74
N PRO A 57 -16.42 8.22 -21.16
CA PRO A 57 -15.35 9.12 -21.57
C PRO A 57 -13.98 8.42 -21.47
N ARG A 58 -13.31 8.29 -22.63
CA ARG A 58 -12.07 7.53 -22.84
C ARG A 58 -10.83 8.07 -22.10
N PHE A 59 -10.99 9.16 -21.36
CA PHE A 59 -9.94 9.80 -20.56
C PHE A 59 -10.53 10.36 -19.27
N VAL A 60 -10.63 9.52 -18.23
CA VAL A 60 -10.73 10.05 -16.88
C VAL A 60 -9.38 10.68 -16.54
N LEU A 61 -9.33 12.01 -16.47
CA LEU A 61 -8.20 12.70 -15.85
C LEU A 61 -8.08 12.15 -14.43
N PHE A 62 -7.06 11.32 -14.20
CA PHE A 62 -6.79 10.81 -12.86
C PHE A 62 -6.44 11.99 -11.95
N PRO A 63 -7.24 12.29 -10.92
CA PRO A 63 -6.86 13.32 -9.98
C PRO A 63 -5.58 12.87 -9.28
N TRP A 64 -4.52 13.65 -9.39
CA TRP A 64 -3.23 13.34 -8.77
C TRP A 64 -3.25 13.63 -7.26
N GLN A 65 -4.19 14.46 -6.80
CA GLN A 65 -4.29 14.92 -5.41
C GLN A 65 -4.50 13.75 -4.43
N PRO A 66 -5.43 12.79 -4.65
CA PRO A 66 -5.56 11.61 -3.80
C PRO A 66 -4.29 10.74 -3.75
N ILE A 67 -3.53 10.66 -4.85
CA ILE A 67 -2.27 9.91 -4.91
C ILE A 67 -1.23 10.54 -3.98
N VAL A 68 -1.12 11.88 -4.01
CA VAL A 68 -0.21 12.62 -3.13
C VAL A 68 -0.63 12.52 -1.67
N VAL A 69 -1.92 12.70 -1.37
CA VAL A 69 -2.45 12.56 0.00
C VAL A 69 -2.18 11.15 0.54
N PHE A 70 -2.42 10.13 -0.28
CA PHE A 70 -2.11 8.74 0.08
C PHE A 70 -0.62 8.53 0.32
N GLY A 71 0.27 9.01 -0.57
CA GLY A 71 1.71 8.87 -0.43
C GLY A 71 2.25 9.53 0.86
N ILE A 72 1.76 10.72 1.20
CA ILE A 72 2.11 11.42 2.44
C ILE A 72 1.59 10.61 3.64
N GLY A 73 0.31 10.25 3.64
CA GLY A 73 -0.31 9.49 4.72
C GLY A 73 0.39 8.15 4.98
N ALA A 74 0.73 7.42 3.92
CA ALA A 74 1.45 6.16 4.01
C ALA A 74 2.84 6.31 4.66
N ASN A 75 3.58 7.38 4.35
CA ASN A 75 4.90 7.64 4.95
C ASN A 75 4.81 8.15 6.39
N LEU A 76 3.75 8.88 6.75
CA LEU A 76 3.48 9.26 8.14
C LEU A 76 3.16 8.02 8.98
N CYS A 77 2.24 7.17 8.52
CA CYS A 77 1.91 5.90 9.16
C CYS A 77 3.13 4.96 9.28
N TYR A 78 3.98 4.93 8.25
CA TYR A 78 5.24 4.18 8.29
C TYR A 78 6.16 4.67 9.42
N THR A 79 6.31 5.99 9.54
CA THR A 79 7.16 6.61 10.57
C THR A 79 6.61 6.33 11.98
N PHE A 80 5.28 6.29 12.14
CA PHE A 80 4.66 5.88 13.40
C PHE A 80 5.02 4.44 13.81
N GLY A 81 5.16 3.51 12.87
CA GLY A 81 5.62 2.15 13.17
C GLY A 81 7.00 2.11 13.84
N SER A 82 7.95 2.87 13.28
CA SER A 82 9.30 3.05 13.83
C SER A 82 9.31 3.71 15.22
N LEU A 83 8.44 4.72 15.40
CA LEU A 83 8.27 5.40 16.68
C LEU A 83 7.70 4.47 17.74
N LEU A 84 6.66 3.70 17.43
CA LEU A 84 6.02 2.75 18.33
C LEU A 84 6.99 1.67 18.80
N GLU A 85 7.78 1.08 17.89
CA GLU A 85 8.80 0.10 18.27
C GLU A 85 9.87 0.72 19.19
N SER A 86 10.31 1.94 18.89
CA SER A 86 11.29 2.66 19.70
C SER A 86 10.79 2.99 21.11
N ILE A 87 9.53 3.45 21.24
CA ILE A 87 8.88 3.71 22.52
C ILE A 87 8.73 2.41 23.31
N THR A 88 8.26 1.37 22.66
CA THR A 88 8.06 0.06 23.28
C THR A 88 9.39 -0.52 23.79
N PHE A 89 10.46 -0.39 23.02
CA PHE A 89 11.80 -0.77 23.47
C PHE A 89 12.27 0.06 24.68
N LYS A 90 11.98 1.37 24.73
CA LYS A 90 12.35 2.21 25.88
C LYS A 90 11.60 1.84 27.16
N ILE A 91 10.34 1.44 27.06
CA ILE A 91 9.50 1.10 28.22
C ILE A 91 9.81 -0.31 28.74
N TRP A 92 9.87 -1.32 27.85
CA TRP A 92 9.99 -2.72 28.24
C TRP A 92 11.38 -3.33 28.03
N GLY A 93 12.31 -2.61 27.39
CA GLY A 93 13.69 -3.05 27.21
C GLY A 93 13.77 -4.40 26.51
N TYR A 94 14.38 -5.39 27.18
CA TYR A 94 14.54 -6.77 26.69
C TYR A 94 13.38 -7.70 27.09
N GLY A 95 12.44 -7.24 27.93
CA GLY A 95 11.32 -8.04 28.42
C GLY A 95 10.21 -8.31 27.40
N LEU A 96 10.22 -7.62 26.26
CA LEU A 96 9.26 -7.81 25.17
C LEU A 96 9.96 -8.32 23.91
N LEU A 97 9.35 -9.24 23.17
CA LEU A 97 9.86 -9.67 21.86
C LEU A 97 9.86 -8.51 20.84
N PRO A 98 10.75 -8.52 19.82
CA PRO A 98 10.76 -7.48 18.80
C PRO A 98 9.45 -7.46 17.99
N ILE A 99 8.81 -6.29 17.93
CA ILE A 99 7.52 -6.12 17.25
C ILE A 99 7.66 -5.53 15.84
N GLY A 100 8.83 -4.99 15.47
CA GLY A 100 9.09 -4.34 14.19
C GLY A 100 8.67 -5.13 12.95
N PRO A 101 9.09 -6.39 12.78
CA PRO A 101 8.66 -7.21 11.65
C PRO A 101 7.14 -7.45 11.59
N GLY A 102 6.47 -7.49 12.74
CA GLY A 102 5.00 -7.56 12.80
C GLY A 102 4.35 -6.27 12.32
N LEU A 103 4.76 -5.13 12.90
CA LEU A 103 4.25 -3.80 12.55
C LEU A 103 4.48 -3.48 11.06
N TYR A 104 5.67 -3.79 10.55
CA TYR A 104 6.01 -3.58 9.14
C TYR A 104 5.10 -4.36 8.21
N ARG A 105 4.87 -5.66 8.48
CA ARG A 105 3.97 -6.50 7.67
C ARG A 105 2.54 -5.98 7.68
N MET A 106 2.00 -5.66 8.86
CA MET A 106 0.64 -5.13 8.97
C MET A 106 0.49 -3.81 8.20
N GLY A 107 1.45 -2.88 8.36
CA GLY A 107 1.45 -1.61 7.64
C GLY A 107 1.60 -1.77 6.13
N LEU A 108 2.46 -2.68 5.67
CA LEU A 108 2.66 -3.00 4.25
C LEU A 108 1.38 -3.59 3.64
N THR A 109 0.79 -4.61 4.26
CA THR A 109 -0.42 -5.27 3.76
C THR A 109 -1.59 -4.30 3.72
N PHE A 110 -1.80 -3.49 4.76
CA PHE A 110 -2.86 -2.49 4.79
C PHE A 110 -2.69 -1.45 3.67
N SER A 111 -1.49 -0.90 3.53
CA SER A 111 -1.20 0.14 2.54
C SER A 111 -1.27 -0.39 1.11
N LEU A 112 -0.83 -1.62 0.86
CA LEU A 112 -1.01 -2.29 -0.43
C LEU A 112 -2.50 -2.51 -0.73
N GLY A 113 -3.29 -2.92 0.27
CA GLY A 113 -4.74 -3.05 0.13
C GLY A 113 -5.39 -1.72 -0.28
N LEU A 114 -5.02 -0.62 0.36
CA LEU A 114 -5.50 0.72 0.01
C LEU A 114 -5.04 1.15 -1.40
N ALA A 115 -3.81 0.86 -1.79
CA ALA A 115 -3.28 1.19 -3.12
C ALA A 115 -4.02 0.44 -4.24
N LEU A 116 -4.48 -0.79 -3.99
CA LEU A 116 -5.24 -1.63 -4.92
C LEU A 116 -6.75 -1.40 -4.86
N LEU A 117 -7.25 -0.72 -3.83
CA LEU A 117 -8.67 -0.53 -3.56
C LEU A 117 -9.44 0.11 -4.74
N PRO A 118 -8.93 1.14 -5.43
CA PRO A 118 -9.66 1.74 -6.56
C PRO A 118 -9.91 0.74 -7.69
N GLY A 119 -8.91 -0.06 -8.04
CA GLY A 119 -9.02 -1.10 -9.06
C GLY A 119 -9.99 -2.21 -8.64
N LEU A 120 -10.02 -2.55 -7.35
CA LEU A 120 -11.00 -3.49 -6.79
C LEU A 120 -12.44 -2.94 -6.92
N ILE A 121 -12.67 -1.67 -6.59
CA ILE A 121 -13.98 -1.01 -6.71
C ILE A 121 -14.47 -1.07 -8.16
N VAL A 122 -13.60 -0.72 -9.12
CA VAL A 122 -13.93 -0.80 -10.55
C VAL A 122 -14.28 -2.23 -10.93
N THR A 123 -13.51 -3.21 -10.50
CA THR A 123 -13.75 -4.64 -10.78
C THR A 123 -15.12 -5.09 -10.27
N ILE A 124 -15.49 -4.71 -9.05
CA ILE A 124 -16.79 -5.05 -8.45
C ILE A 124 -17.94 -4.35 -9.18
N SER A 125 -17.70 -3.14 -9.71
CA SER A 125 -18.70 -2.38 -10.47
C SER A 125 -18.94 -2.89 -11.90
N LEU A 126 -18.04 -3.73 -12.44
CA LEU A 126 -18.09 -4.22 -13.83
C LEU A 126 -19.43 -4.84 -14.23
N PRO A 127 -20.04 -5.77 -13.45
CA PRO A 127 -21.29 -6.41 -13.86
C PRO A 127 -22.43 -5.41 -14.01
N ILE A 128 -22.49 -4.43 -13.11
CA ILE A 128 -23.50 -3.37 -13.13
C ILE A 128 -23.30 -2.49 -14.35
N ARG A 129 -22.06 -2.04 -14.61
CA ARG A 129 -21.72 -1.21 -15.77
C ARG A 129 -22.01 -1.94 -17.09
N PHE A 130 -21.70 -3.22 -17.17
CA PHE A 130 -22.00 -4.05 -18.33
C PHE A 130 -23.52 -4.14 -18.59
N LEU A 131 -24.33 -4.40 -17.55
CA LEU A 131 -25.80 -4.44 -17.67
C LEU A 131 -26.38 -3.10 -18.13
N LEU A 132 -25.90 -1.98 -17.57
CA LEU A 132 -26.35 -0.64 -17.94
C LEU A 132 -25.94 -0.26 -19.38
N SER A 133 -24.77 -0.69 -19.84
CA SER A 133 -24.30 -0.53 -21.22
C SER A 133 -25.19 -1.29 -22.20
N VAL A 134 -25.50 -2.56 -21.91
CA VAL A 134 -26.41 -3.39 -22.74
C VAL A 134 -27.83 -2.82 -22.77
N ALA A 135 -28.30 -2.23 -21.66
CA ALA A 135 -29.59 -1.59 -21.58
C ALA A 135 -29.68 -0.23 -22.31
N GLY A 136 -28.57 0.28 -22.87
CA GLY A 136 -28.52 1.57 -23.57
C GLY A 136 -28.64 2.80 -22.66
N ILE A 137 -28.45 2.63 -21.35
CA ILE A 137 -28.60 3.70 -20.35
C ILE A 137 -27.30 4.51 -20.21
N LEU A 138 -26.14 3.89 -20.46
CA LEU A 138 -24.81 4.53 -20.40
C LEU A 138 -24.32 5.09 -21.76
N MET A 139 -25.23 5.62 -22.59
CA MET A 139 -24.85 6.30 -23.85
C MET A 139 -24.17 7.65 -23.62
#